data_AF-A0A530QSD3-F1
#
_entry.id   AF-A0A530QSD3-F1
#
_cell.length_a   1.000
_cell.length_b   1.000
_cell.length_c   1.000
_cell.angle_alpha   90.00
_cell.angle_beta   90.00
_cell.angle_gamma   90.00
#
_symmetry.space_group_name_H-M   'P 1'
#
loop_
_entity.id
_entity.type
_entity.pdbx_description
1 polymer ?
#
loop_
_entity_poly.entity_id
_entity_poly.type
_entity_poly.pdbx_seq_one_letter_code
_entity_poly.pdbx_strand_id
1 'polypeptide(L)' 'DTTVKTHLDHRIAMSFLVMGLASEKPVTIDDANMIATSFPEFMGLMKGLGAEIDVQG' A
#
# COMPACT_ATOMS: atom_id res chain seq x y z
N ASP A 1 2.75 -14.76 8.61
CA ASP A 1 2.75 -13.55 7.78
C ASP A 1 2.70 -13.91 6.32
N THR A 2 1.71 -13.37 5.61
CA THR A 2 1.58 -13.55 4.17
C THR A 2 1.69 -12.17 3.52
N THR A 3 2.79 -11.93 2.83
CA THR A 3 3.04 -10.70 2.06
C THR A 3 2.50 -10.86 0.64
N VAL A 4 1.75 -9.88 0.16
CA VAL A 4 1.21 -9.86 -1.20
C VAL A 4 2.32 -9.52 -2.19
N LYS A 5 2.43 -10.34 -3.25
CA LYS A 5 3.31 -10.08 -4.39
C LYS A 5 2.64 -9.10 -5.35
N THR A 6 3.25 -7.93 -5.52
CA THR A 6 2.72 -6.85 -6.37
C THR A 6 3.05 -7.02 -7.84
N HIS A 7 4.02 -7.87 -8.18
CA HIS A 7 4.50 -8.08 -9.56
C HIS A 7 4.88 -6.78 -10.28
N LEU A 8 5.44 -5.82 -9.53
CA LEU A 8 5.79 -4.49 -10.02
C LEU A 8 4.60 -3.68 -10.57
N ASP A 9 3.37 -4.01 -10.16
CA ASP A 9 2.17 -3.29 -10.56
C ASP A 9 1.68 -2.34 -9.44
N HIS A 10 1.72 -1.04 -9.73
CA HIS A 10 1.27 0.02 -8.83
C HIS A 10 -0.20 -0.11 -8.41
N ARG A 11 -1.08 -0.64 -9.28
CA ARG A 11 -2.50 -0.82 -8.97
C ARG A 11 -2.71 -1.98 -8.02
N ILE A 12 -1.96 -3.07 -8.18
CA ILE A 12 -1.99 -4.18 -7.22
C ILE A 12 -1.52 -3.64 -5.86
N ALA A 13 -0.38 -2.95 -5.82
CA ALA A 13 0.13 -2.33 -4.61
C ALA A 13 -0.92 -1.43 -3.92
N MET A 14 -1.46 -0.43 -4.61
CA MET A 14 -2.46 0.50 -4.04
C MET A 14 -3.76 -0.21 -3.60
N SER A 15 -4.26 -1.16 -4.40
CA SER A 15 -5.53 -1.84 -4.09
C SER A 15 -5.43 -2.68 -2.81
N PHE A 16 -4.31 -3.37 -2.61
CA PHE A 16 -4.08 -4.16 -1.41
C PHE A 16 -3.83 -3.30 -0.17
N LEU A 17 -3.18 -2.13 -0.33
CA LEU A 17 -3.06 -1.17 0.76
C LEU A 17 -4.42 -0.62 1.20
N VAL A 18 -5.30 -0.29 0.25
CA VAL A 18 -6.68 0.14 0.56
C VAL A 18 -7.48 -0.98 1.22
N MET A 19 -7.35 -2.21 0.74
CA MET A 19 -8.01 -3.37 1.36
C MET A 19 -7.56 -3.58 2.81
N GLY A 20 -6.26 -3.34 3.10
CA GLY A 20 -5.69 -3.41 4.45
C GLY A 20 -6.35 -2.49 5.47
N LEU A 21 -6.95 -1.38 5.03
CA LEU A 21 -7.63 -0.43 5.92
C LEU A 21 -8.97 -0.95 6.46
N ALA A 22 -9.53 -1.99 5.83
CA ALA A 22 -10.81 -2.58 6.21
C ALA A 22 -10.69 -4.04 6.68
N SER A 23 -9.48 -4.61 6.68
CA SER A 23 -9.26 -6.00 7.05
C SER A 23 -9.00 -6.15 8.56
N GLU A 24 -9.48 -7.26 9.15
CA GLU A 24 -9.21 -7.59 10.56
C GLU A 24 -7.72 -7.84 10.85
N LYS A 25 -6.97 -8.26 9.84
CA LYS A 25 -5.53 -8.53 9.92
C LYS A 25 -4.76 -7.55 9.04
N PRO A 26 -3.55 -7.12 9.43
CA PRO A 26 -2.72 -6.26 8.60
C PRO A 26 -2.42 -6.89 7.24
N VAL A 27 -2.38 -6.05 6.20
CA VAL A 27 -1.95 -6.42 4.86
C VAL A 27 -0.59 -5.80 4.58
N THR A 28 0.36 -6.64 4.15
CA THR A 28 1.69 -6.21 3.73
C THR A 28 1.86 -6.49 2.24
N ILE A 29 2.39 -5.53 1.50
CA ILE A 29 2.83 -5.69 0.11
C ILE A 29 4.37 -5.81 0.05
N ASP A 30 4.91 -6.45 -0.97
CA ASP A 30 6.36 -6.66 -1.08
C ASP A 30 7.16 -5.46 -1.61
N ASP A 31 6.53 -4.56 -2.37
CA ASP A 31 7.19 -3.37 -2.92
C ASP A 31 6.20 -2.20 -3.12
N ALA A 32 6.52 -1.04 -2.53
CA ALA A 32 5.76 0.21 -2.68
C ALA A 32 6.38 1.18 -3.71
N ASN A 33 7.59 0.92 -4.21
CA ASN A 33 8.32 1.85 -5.10
C ASN A 33 7.56 2.13 -6.40
N MET A 34 6.85 1.12 -6.92
CA MET A 34 6.04 1.27 -8.14
C MET A 34 4.86 2.22 -7.97
N ILE A 35 4.39 2.47 -6.74
CA ILE A 35 3.36 3.47 -6.49
C ILE A 35 3.89 4.86 -6.86
N ALA A 36 5.12 5.18 -6.44
CA ALA A 36 5.70 6.51 -6.61
C ALA A 36 5.93 6.91 -8.07
N THR A 37 6.09 5.94 -8.98
CA THR A 37 6.23 6.23 -10.42
C THR A 37 4.93 6.69 -11.08
N SER A 38 3.78 6.30 -10.52
CA SER A 38 2.44 6.61 -11.07
C SER A 38 1.66 7.63 -10.24
N PHE A 39 1.77 7.55 -8.92
CA PHE A 39 1.07 8.42 -7.97
C PHE A 39 1.94 8.70 -6.72
N PRO A 40 2.94 9.58 -6.83
CA PRO A 40 3.90 9.85 -5.75
C PRO A 40 3.27 10.38 -4.46
N GLU A 41 2.14 11.08 -4.55
CA GLU A 41 1.43 11.65 -3.39
C GLU A 41 0.52 10.63 -2.69
N PHE A 42 0.36 9.41 -3.20
CA PHE A 42 -0.59 8.40 -2.69
C PHE A 42 -0.48 8.21 -1.18
N MET A 43 0.72 7.94 -0.67
CA MET A 43 0.93 7.69 0.76
C MET A 43 0.57 8.91 1.61
N GLY A 44 0.96 10.11 1.17
CA GLY A 44 0.66 11.36 1.87
C GLY A 44 -0.84 11.67 1.87
N LEU A 45 -1.50 11.49 0.73
CA LEU A 45 -2.95 11.68 0.59
C LEU A 45 -3.72 10.72 1.50
N MET A 46 -3.38 9.43 1.47
CA MET A 46 -4.07 8.42 2.28
C MET A 46 -3.89 8.70 3.77
N LYS A 47 -2.67 9.03 4.22
CA LYS A 47 -2.41 9.47 5.60
C LYS A 47 -3.19 10.72 5.98
N GLY A 48 -3.31 11.70 5.07
CA GLY A 48 -4.11 12.90 5.27
C GLY A 48 -5.62 12.63 5.44
N LEU A 49 -6.10 11.52 4.89
CA LEU A 49 -7.48 11.03 5.09
C LEU A 49 -7.63 10.16 6.35
N GLY A 50 -6.56 9.92 7.10
CA GLY A 50 -6.55 9.09 8.31
C GLY A 50 -6.20 7.62 8.09
N ALA A 51 -5.66 7.25 6.93
CA ALA A 51 -5.20 5.88 6.69
C ALA A 51 -3.92 5.57 7.48
N GLU A 52 -3.92 4.43 8.17
CA GLU A 52 -2.75 3.88 8.87
C GLU A 52 -1.95 2.98 7.91
N ILE A 53 -1.06 3.60 7.11
CA ILE A 53 -0.21 2.88 6.15
C ILE A 53 1.25 3.29 6.36
N ASP A 54 2.14 2.34 6.65
CA ASP A 54 3.56 2.62 6.86
C ASP A 54 4.48 1.74 6.02
N VAL A 55 5.65 2.28 5.70
CA VAL A 55 6.74 1.55 5.06
C VAL A 55 7.52 0.84 6.16
N GLN A 56 7.61 -0.49 6.06
CA GLN A 56 8.46 -1.29 6.96
C GLN A 56 9.91 -1.19 6.47
N GLY A 57 10.84 -0.93 7.39
CA GLY A 57 12.28 -0.83 7.12
C GLY A 57 12.98 -2.16 6.99
#